data_AF-A0A537SVB3-F1
#
_entry.id   AF-A0A537SVB3-F1
#
_cell.length_a   1.000
_cell.length_b   1.000
_cell.length_c   1.000
_cell.angle_alpha   90.00
_cell.angle_beta   90.00
_cell.angle_gamma   90.00
#
_symmetry.space_group_name_H-M   'P 1'
#
loop_
_entity.id
_entity.type
_entity.pdbx_description
1 polymer ?
#
loop_
_entity_poly.entity_id
_entity_poly.type
_entity_poly.pdbx_seq_one_letter_code
_entity_poly.pdbx_strand_id
1 'polypeptide(L)'
;MNKKTDSGPIGYKQPPKHLQFQPGQSGNPNGRPKGARNFKSDLRDELSETISFREGNREVSISKQRALIKRLVGSAIEGDARSIATLMSFCARAVGEDNDDQQQAPEDRDIVQAFKRRGKSAATANSFKE
;
A
#
# COMPACT_ATOMS: atom_id res chain seq x y z
N MET A 1 -6.97 48.54 -13.19
CA MET A 1 -6.64 47.24 -12.58
C MET A 1 -5.16 47.20 -12.21
N ASN A 2 -4.82 47.41 -10.94
CA ASN A 2 -3.43 47.35 -10.45
C ASN A 2 -2.97 45.90 -10.33
N LYS A 3 -2.10 45.44 -11.24
CA LYS A 3 -1.37 44.17 -11.08
C LYS A 3 -0.23 44.42 -10.09
N LYS A 4 -0.43 44.07 -8.81
CA LYS A 4 0.68 43.98 -7.85
C LYS A 4 1.64 42.89 -8.34
N THR A 5 2.81 43.29 -8.82
CA THR A 5 3.91 42.39 -9.15
C THR A 5 4.53 41.91 -7.84
N ASP A 6 4.24 40.67 -7.43
CA ASP A 6 4.98 39.99 -6.35
C ASP A 6 6.39 39.65 -6.89
N SER A 7 7.25 40.68 -6.89
CA SER A 7 8.58 40.72 -7.49
C SER A 7 9.62 40.14 -6.53
N GLY A 8 9.60 38.83 -6.32
CA GLY A 8 10.76 38.12 -5.79
C GLY A 8 11.81 37.87 -6.89
N PRO A 9 13.10 37.68 -6.55
CA PRO A 9 14.11 37.31 -7.53
C PRO A 9 13.71 35.98 -8.21
N ILE A 10 13.62 35.99 -9.54
CA ILE A 10 13.37 34.81 -10.36
C ILE A 10 14.75 34.26 -10.73
N GLY A 11 15.01 32.98 -10.46
CA GLY A 11 16.33 32.37 -10.65
C GLY A 11 16.31 30.85 -10.53
N TYR A 12 17.48 30.23 -10.56
CA TYR A 12 17.62 28.77 -10.42
C TYR A 12 16.99 28.29 -9.09
N LYS A 13 16.08 27.32 -9.17
CA LYS A 13 15.27 26.80 -8.03
C LYS A 13 14.29 27.81 -7.40
N GLN A 14 14.05 28.96 -8.03
CA GLN A 14 13.09 29.97 -7.57
C GLN A 14 12.03 30.23 -8.65
N PRO A 15 11.06 29.31 -8.84
CA PRO A 15 10.01 29.48 -9.83
C PRO A 15 9.10 30.66 -9.47
N PRO A 16 8.52 31.38 -10.45
CA PRO A 16 7.62 32.50 -10.18
C PRO A 16 6.44 32.07 -9.30
N LYS A 17 6.19 32.79 -8.19
CA LYS A 17 5.17 32.44 -7.19
C LYS A 17 3.76 32.26 -7.77
N HIS A 18 3.39 33.06 -8.78
CA HIS A 18 2.08 32.99 -9.43
C HIS A 18 1.87 31.72 -10.27
N LEU A 19 2.94 30.98 -10.59
CA LEU A 19 2.90 29.70 -11.29
C LEU A 19 3.12 28.49 -10.36
N GLN A 20 3.43 28.72 -9.08
CA GLN A 20 3.59 27.65 -8.11
C GLN A 20 2.22 27.05 -7.75
N PHE A 21 2.15 25.72 -7.66
CA PHE A 21 0.95 25.06 -7.16
C PHE A 21 0.76 25.37 -5.67
N GLN A 22 -0.49 25.60 -5.28
CA GLN A 22 -0.81 25.82 -3.87
C GLN A 22 -0.62 24.52 -3.07
N PRO A 23 -0.05 24.59 -1.85
CA PRO A 23 0.08 23.43 -1.00
C PRO A 23 -1.29 22.80 -0.75
N GLY A 24 -1.39 21.48 -0.97
CA GLY A 24 -2.65 20.73 -0.84
C GLY A 24 -3.52 20.65 -2.11
N GLN A 25 -3.22 21.45 -3.14
CA GLN A 25 -3.93 21.41 -4.41
C GLN A 25 -3.08 20.74 -5.50
N SER A 26 -3.62 19.68 -6.13
CA SER A 26 -3.01 19.09 -7.32
C SER A 26 -3.06 20.09 -8.47
N GLY A 27 -1.98 20.18 -9.25
CA GLY A 27 -1.95 20.96 -10.49
C GLY A 27 -2.93 20.47 -11.56
N ASN A 28 -3.42 19.23 -11.43
CA ASN A 28 -4.55 18.71 -12.16
C ASN A 28 -5.64 18.25 -11.18
N PRO A 29 -6.63 19.10 -10.85
CA PRO A 29 -7.76 18.74 -9.98
C PRO A 29 -8.63 17.61 -10.53
N ASN A 30 -8.68 17.46 -11.87
CA ASN A 30 -9.40 16.38 -12.56
C ASN A 30 -8.55 15.11 -12.72
N GLY A 31 -7.32 15.10 -12.20
CA GLY A 31 -6.48 13.90 -12.16
C GLY A 31 -7.08 12.83 -11.26
N ARG A 32 -6.51 11.62 -11.29
CA ARG A 32 -6.99 10.51 -10.45
C ARG A 32 -6.98 10.94 -8.97
N PRO A 33 -8.14 10.95 -8.29
CA PRO A 33 -8.19 11.38 -6.90
C PRO A 33 -7.38 10.43 -6.02
N LYS A 34 -6.74 11.00 -5.00
CA LYS A 34 -6.05 10.19 -3.98
C LYS A 34 -7.08 9.30 -3.29
N GLY A 35 -6.81 7.99 -3.25
CA GLY A 35 -7.73 7.01 -2.64
C GLY A 35 -8.85 6.51 -3.56
N ALA A 36 -8.79 6.78 -4.87
CA ALA A 36 -9.76 6.21 -5.82
C ALA A 36 -9.82 4.67 -5.71
N ARG A 37 -10.99 4.15 -5.33
CA ARG A 37 -11.29 2.71 -5.29
C ARG A 37 -10.98 2.07 -6.63
N ASN A 38 -10.45 0.86 -6.59
CA ASN A 38 -10.16 0.04 -7.75
C ASN A 38 -10.46 -1.42 -7.40
N PHE A 39 -10.50 -2.29 -8.41
CA PHE A 39 -10.78 -3.70 -8.19
C PHE A 39 -9.89 -4.35 -7.11
N LYS A 40 -8.61 -3.96 -7.03
CA LYS A 40 -7.67 -4.48 -6.02
C LYS A 40 -7.97 -3.97 -4.60
N SER A 41 -8.56 -2.79 -4.43
CA SER A 41 -9.02 -2.34 -3.10
C SER A 41 -10.30 -3.07 -2.73
N ASP A 42 -11.25 -3.14 -3.66
CA ASP A 42 -12.57 -3.74 -3.39
C ASP A 42 -12.46 -5.23 -3.09
N LEU A 43 -11.61 -5.94 -3.85
CA LEU A 43 -11.34 -7.36 -3.61
C LEU A 43 -10.68 -7.58 -2.23
N ARG A 44 -9.81 -6.69 -1.78
CA ARG A 44 -9.17 -6.84 -0.46
C ARG A 44 -10.15 -6.58 0.67
N ASP A 45 -10.97 -5.54 0.53
CA ASP A 45 -12.00 -5.20 1.51
C ASP A 45 -12.97 -6.38 1.64
N GLU A 46 -13.49 -6.89 0.53
CA GLU A 46 -14.37 -8.06 0.48
C GLU A 46 -13.73 -9.28 1.15
N LEU A 47 -12.49 -9.61 0.77
CA LEU A 47 -11.77 -10.77 1.33
C LEU A 47 -11.45 -10.62 2.83
N SER A 48 -11.36 -9.39 3.34
CA SER A 48 -11.09 -9.09 4.74
C SER A 48 -12.33 -9.22 5.64
N GLU A 49 -13.53 -9.20 5.07
CA GLU A 49 -14.77 -9.33 5.82
C GLU A 49 -14.87 -10.70 6.51
N THR A 50 -15.45 -10.70 7.71
CA THR A 50 -15.58 -11.88 8.56
C THR A 50 -16.89 -12.61 8.29
N ILE A 51 -16.83 -13.92 8.15
CA ILE A 51 -17.96 -14.82 8.00
C ILE A 51 -17.94 -15.89 9.08
N SER A 52 -19.10 -16.47 9.39
CA SER A 52 -19.14 -17.66 10.23
C SER A 52 -18.74 -18.90 9.41
N PHE A 53 -17.77 -19.65 9.91
CA PHE A 53 -17.19 -20.81 9.25
C PHE A 53 -17.24 -22.00 10.19
N ARG A 54 -17.77 -23.13 9.72
CA ARG A 54 -17.88 -24.35 10.51
C ARG A 54 -16.59 -25.17 10.40
N GLU A 55 -15.90 -25.35 11.51
CA GLU A 55 -14.74 -26.22 11.63
C GLU A 55 -15.10 -27.43 12.49
N GLY A 56 -15.49 -28.52 11.82
CA GLY A 56 -15.99 -29.73 12.45
C GLY A 56 -17.29 -29.46 13.24
N ASN A 57 -17.19 -29.52 14.57
CA ASN A 57 -18.33 -29.32 15.47
C ASN A 57 -18.39 -27.93 16.11
N ARG A 58 -17.53 -26.99 15.69
CA ARG A 58 -17.53 -25.60 16.20
C ARG A 58 -17.72 -24.61 15.05
N GLU A 59 -18.42 -23.53 15.33
CA GLU A 59 -18.54 -22.39 14.42
C GLU A 59 -17.56 -21.31 14.87
N VAL A 60 -16.72 -20.85 13.95
CA VAL A 60 -15.66 -19.87 14.20
C VAL A 60 -15.82 -18.72 13.22
N SER A 61 -15.68 -17.49 13.71
CA SER A 61 -15.72 -16.29 12.88
C SER A 61 -14.33 -16.04 12.29
N ILE A 62 -14.20 -16.15 10.96
CA ILE A 62 -12.93 -15.97 10.24
C ILE A 62 -13.14 -15.14 8.97
N SER A 63 -12.08 -14.51 8.45
CA SER A 63 -12.20 -13.76 7.19
C SER A 63 -12.51 -14.66 5.99
N LYS A 64 -13.19 -14.12 4.98
CA LYS A 64 -13.48 -14.82 3.71
C LYS A 64 -12.21 -15.35 3.06
N GLN A 65 -11.12 -14.57 3.09
CA GLN A 65 -9.81 -15.03 2.63
C GLN A 65 -9.35 -16.30 3.36
N ARG A 66 -9.43 -16.31 4.69
CA ARG A 66 -8.97 -17.44 5.50
C ARG A 66 -9.84 -18.67 5.26
N ALA A 67 -11.15 -18.49 5.12
CA ALA A 67 -12.09 -19.55 4.78
C ALA A 67 -11.77 -20.18 3.42
N LEU A 68 -11.50 -19.37 2.40
CA LEU A 68 -11.15 -19.84 1.06
C LEU A 68 -9.84 -20.64 1.06
N ILE A 69 -8.82 -20.17 1.78
CA ILE A 69 -7.55 -20.90 1.95
C ILE A 69 -7.78 -22.24 2.65
N LYS A 70 -8.54 -22.26 3.77
CA LYS A 70 -8.87 -23.51 4.47
C LYS A 70 -9.56 -24.51 3.54
N ARG A 71 -10.52 -24.06 2.72
CA ARG A 71 -11.22 -24.91 1.76
C ARG A 71 -10.29 -25.47 0.70
N LEU A 72 -9.43 -24.62 0.11
CA LEU A 72 -8.44 -25.03 -0.89
C LEU A 72 -7.48 -26.09 -0.34
N VAL A 73 -6.95 -25.87 0.87
CA VAL A 73 -6.04 -26.82 1.53
C VAL A 73 -6.77 -28.13 1.85
N GLY A 74 -8.00 -28.05 2.35
CA GLY A 74 -8.83 -29.24 2.60
C GLY A 74 -9.02 -30.10 1.35
N SER A 75 -9.43 -29.50 0.24
CA SER A 75 -9.60 -30.21 -1.04
C SER A 75 -8.29 -30.74 -1.61
N ALA A 76 -7.16 -30.05 -1.38
CA ALA A 76 -5.85 -30.57 -1.76
C ALA A 76 -5.45 -31.80 -0.93
N ILE A 77 -5.72 -31.81 0.38
CA ILE A 77 -5.48 -32.96 1.27
C ILE A 77 -6.37 -34.15 0.89
N GLU A 78 -7.61 -33.89 0.47
CA GLU A 78 -8.54 -34.90 -0.07
C GLU A 78 -8.10 -35.50 -1.42
N GLY A 79 -7.08 -34.93 -2.07
CA GLY A 79 -6.47 -35.47 -3.29
C GLY A 79 -6.93 -34.81 -4.59
N ASP A 80 -7.64 -33.68 -4.55
CA ASP A 80 -8.02 -32.97 -5.78
C ASP A 80 -6.77 -32.38 -6.47
N ALA A 81 -6.42 -32.95 -7.63
CA ALA A 81 -5.25 -32.56 -8.40
C ALA A 81 -5.23 -31.07 -8.78
N ARG A 82 -6.41 -30.46 -9.03
CA ARG A 82 -6.50 -29.02 -9.33
C ARG A 82 -6.19 -28.16 -8.11
N SER A 83 -6.75 -28.51 -6.95
CA SER A 83 -6.46 -27.82 -5.69
C SER A 83 -4.99 -27.97 -5.31
N ILE A 84 -4.40 -29.15 -5.48
CA ILE A 84 -2.97 -29.40 -5.27
C ILE A 84 -2.13 -28.50 -6.20
N ALA A 85 -2.39 -28.50 -7.50
CA ALA A 85 -1.64 -27.68 -8.45
C ALA A 85 -1.76 -26.18 -8.15
N THR A 86 -2.95 -25.71 -7.77
CA THR A 86 -3.20 -24.31 -7.40
C THR A 86 -2.44 -23.94 -6.13
N LEU A 87 -2.50 -24.79 -5.10
CA LEU A 87 -1.78 -24.60 -3.85
C LEU A 87 -0.26 -24.59 -4.07
N MET A 88 0.26 -25.53 -4.86
CA MET A 88 1.68 -25.57 -5.23
C MET A 88 2.12 -24.31 -5.99
N SER A 89 1.27 -23.77 -6.89
CA SER A 89 1.55 -22.50 -7.57
C SER A 89 1.64 -21.33 -6.59
N PHE A 90 0.75 -21.28 -5.58
CA PHE A 90 0.83 -20.25 -4.55
C PHE A 90 2.05 -20.41 -3.67
N CYS A 91 2.39 -21.63 -3.23
CA CYS A 91 3.59 -21.89 -2.45
C CYS A 91 4.86 -21.49 -3.22
N ALA A 92 4.95 -21.83 -4.51
CA ALA A 92 6.11 -21.47 -5.33
C ALA A 92 6.30 -19.95 -5.47
N ARG A 93 5.20 -19.19 -5.53
CA ARG A 93 5.25 -17.71 -5.57
C ARG A 93 5.57 -17.11 -4.21
N ALA A 94 4.95 -17.62 -3.15
CA ALA A 94 5.15 -17.12 -1.78
C ALA A 94 6.55 -17.39 -1.26
N VAL A 95 7.13 -18.55 -1.58
CA VAL A 95 8.51 -18.91 -1.18
C VAL A 95 9.57 -18.17 -2.02
N GLY A 96 9.16 -17.51 -3.12
CA GLY A 96 10.04 -16.70 -3.97
C GLY A 96 10.16 -15.23 -3.57
N GLU A 97 9.28 -14.71 -2.70
CA GLU A 97 9.15 -13.27 -2.40
C GLU A 97 9.73 -12.83 -1.04
N ASP A 98 10.54 -13.65 -0.37
CA ASP A 98 11.30 -13.22 0.81
C ASP A 98 12.63 -12.52 0.45
N ASN A 99 12.87 -12.18 -0.82
CA ASN A 99 14.11 -11.53 -1.30
C ASN A 99 13.95 -10.11 -1.85
N ASP A 100 12.82 -9.42 -1.63
CA ASP A 100 12.68 -8.02 -2.04
C ASP A 100 13.45 -7.03 -1.14
N ASP A 101 14.09 -7.51 -0.07
CA ASP A 101 15.02 -6.74 0.77
C ASP A 101 16.51 -6.88 0.36
N GLN A 102 16.85 -7.70 -0.64
CA GLN A 102 18.26 -8.02 -0.95
C GLN A 102 18.83 -7.55 -2.29
N GLN A 103 18.10 -6.74 -3.05
CA GLN A 103 18.65 -6.05 -4.23
C GLN A 103 18.60 -4.52 -4.08
N GLN A 104 19.05 -4.02 -2.93
CA GLN A 104 19.44 -2.62 -2.82
C GLN A 104 20.95 -2.55 -2.98
N ALA A 105 21.42 -1.82 -3.99
CA ALA A 105 22.82 -1.41 -4.02
C ALA A 105 23.15 -0.75 -2.68
N PRO A 106 24.37 -0.93 -2.13
CA PRO A 106 24.72 -0.40 -0.81
C PRO A 106 24.44 1.12 -0.70
N GLU A 107 24.54 1.84 -1.81
CA GLU A 107 24.24 3.27 -1.95
C GLU A 107 22.75 3.61 -1.72
N ASP A 108 21.82 2.74 -2.12
CA ASP A 108 20.37 2.96 -1.98
C ASP A 108 19.89 2.75 -0.55
N ARG A 109 20.60 1.91 0.23
CA ARG A 109 20.26 1.62 1.63
C ARG A 109 20.32 2.88 2.50
N ASP A 110 21.34 3.71 2.29
CA ASP A 110 21.54 4.93 3.06
C ASP A 110 20.46 5.97 2.78
N ILE A 111 20.03 6.07 1.51
CA ILE A 111 18.94 6.96 1.10
C ILE A 111 17.61 6.54 1.74
N VAL A 112 17.29 5.24 1.69
CA VAL A 112 16.06 4.71 2.29
C VAL A 112 16.09 4.86 3.82
N GLN A 113 17.22 4.62 4.47
CA GLN A 113 17.37 4.82 5.91
C GLN A 113 17.24 6.29 6.30
N ALA A 114 17.84 7.21 5.54
CA ALA A 114 17.71 8.65 5.76
C ALA A 114 16.24 9.10 5.63
N PHE A 115 15.51 8.58 4.64
CA PHE A 115 14.07 8.85 4.48
C PHE A 115 13.24 8.33 5.66
N LYS A 116 13.48 7.09 6.09
CA LYS A 116 12.81 6.49 7.27
C LYS A 116 13.10 7.29 8.56
N ARG A 117 14.33 7.77 8.75
CA ARG A 117 14.70 8.63 9.89
C ARG A 117 14.01 9.99 9.85
N ARG A 118 13.92 10.60 8.66
CA ARG A 118 13.23 11.89 8.45
C ARG A 118 11.72 11.77 8.71
N GLY A 119 11.10 10.67 8.31
CA GLY A 119 9.69 10.38 8.58
C GLY A 119 9.39 10.20 10.07
N LYS A 120 10.26 9.51 10.82
CA LYS A 120 10.12 9.36 12.28
C LYS A 120 10.27 10.69 13.03
N SER A 121 11.19 11.56 12.59
CA SER A 121 11.37 12.88 13.21
C SER A 121 10.19 13.83 12.97
N ALA A 122 9.49 13.70 11.84
CA ALA A 122 8.27 14.47 11.56
C ALA A 122 7.06 13.95 12.37
N ALA A 123 7.00 12.65 12.67
CA ALA A 123 5.95 12.06 13.49
C ALA A 123 6.11 12.43 14.99
N THR A 124 7.33 12.48 15.51
CA THR A 124 7.59 12.88 16.92
C THR A 124 7.38 14.37 17.17
N ALA A 125 7.60 15.24 16.17
CA ALA A 125 7.38 16.68 16.32
C ALA A 125 5.89 17.08 16.45
N ASN A 126 4.96 16.19 16.10
CA ASN A 126 3.52 16.45 16.13
C ASN A 126 2.83 15.92 17.41
N SER A 127 3.57 15.28 18.32
CA SER A 127 3.04 14.74 19.59
C SER A 127 3.45 15.54 20.83
N PHE A 128 4.14 16.67 20.67
CA PHE A 128 4.62 17.52 21.79
C PHE A 128 4.02 18.93 21.76
N LYS A 129 2.86 19.08 21.11
CA LYS A 129 2.12 20.34 21.00
C LYS A 129 0.67 20.15 21.46
N GLU A 130 0.53 19.74 22.71
CA GLU A 130 -0.65 19.97 23.57
C GLU A 130 -0.19 20.72 24.82
#